data_AF-A0A0M8PU48-F1
#
_entry.id   AF-A0A0M8PU48-F1
#
_cell.length_a   1.000
_cell.length_b   1.000
_cell.length_c   1.000
_cell.angle_alpha   90.00
_cell.angle_beta   90.00
_cell.angle_gamma   90.00
#
_symmetry.space_group_name_H-M   'P 1'
#
loop_
_entity.id
_entity.type
_entity.pdbx_description
1 polymer ?
#
loop_
_entity_poly.entity_id
_entity_poly.type
_entity_poly.pdbx_seq_one_letter_code
_entity_poly.pdbx_strand_id
1 'polypeptide(L)'
;MKVELENLFSIDESSQDQVIKVYNRFGIFIGAPEIRKRNLKASFNPIFTLNEDVTYEHVAALYKSLERELGIVSIGERFYFDFSDSEYEQAPLFTLNSTGNSPDMFIDDKGTLFSISTHCQHCGLKEKEQLSPLVIDTTEMKDRHLVHVSGYWVASQELVTLMKQENIKGYELLEVIHQGPEEGKQQAFQIIPTQVLPECSTERVKLYFATEQPPCRCGLSGIINGPDIYQCKDVTNLKDDVFFSAEWSHDGRYLYRKTLFSRKFRELIIKNNISREVRGEKDKNFGPKDWLFDPVLLK
;
A
#
# COMPACT_ATOMS: atom_id res chain seq x y z
N MET A 1 12.15 11.94 0.05
CA MET A 1 11.31 10.93 -0.60
C MET A 1 11.44 11.09 -2.09
N LYS A 2 11.59 9.97 -2.79
CA LYS A 2 11.67 9.87 -4.24
C LYS A 2 10.45 9.09 -4.74
N VAL A 3 9.88 9.50 -5.86
CA VAL A 3 8.81 8.74 -6.53
C VAL A 3 9.39 8.07 -7.76
N GLU A 4 9.26 6.75 -7.86
CA GLU A 4 9.60 6.01 -9.06
C GLU A 4 8.36 5.43 -9.72
N LEU A 5 8.39 5.36 -11.05
CA LEU A 5 7.35 4.75 -11.87
C LEU A 5 7.97 3.59 -12.65
N GLU A 6 7.32 2.44 -12.57
CA GLU A 6 7.59 1.25 -13.36
C GLU A 6 6.53 1.12 -14.47
N ASN A 7 6.96 0.80 -15.68
CA ASN A 7 6.07 0.52 -16.79
C ASN A 7 6.21 -0.92 -17.25
N LEU A 8 5.12 -1.68 -17.24
CA LEU A 8 5.10 -3.09 -17.62
C LEU A 8 4.33 -3.29 -18.93
N PHE A 9 5.02 -3.69 -19.98
CA PHE A 9 4.36 -4.01 -21.26
C PHE A 9 5.19 -4.99 -22.09
N SER A 10 4.57 -5.59 -23.11
CA SER A 10 5.23 -6.53 -24.02
C SER A 10 4.91 -6.18 -25.47
N ILE A 11 5.92 -6.22 -26.32
CA ILE A 11 5.82 -5.96 -27.75
C ILE A 11 6.55 -7.03 -28.56
N ASP A 12 6.39 -7.02 -29.87
CA ASP A 12 7.20 -7.83 -30.77
C ASP A 12 8.65 -7.33 -30.76
N GLU A 13 9.61 -8.26 -30.74
CA GLU A 13 11.05 -7.96 -30.66
C GLU A 13 11.53 -6.99 -31.76
N SER A 14 10.93 -7.06 -32.96
CA SER A 14 11.25 -6.18 -34.09
C SER A 14 11.02 -4.69 -33.81
N SER A 15 10.21 -4.36 -32.81
CA SER A 15 9.83 -2.98 -32.48
C SER A 15 10.63 -2.41 -31.29
N GLN A 16 11.58 -3.16 -30.72
CA GLN A 16 12.32 -2.75 -29.51
C GLN A 16 13.06 -1.41 -29.67
N ASP A 17 13.77 -1.22 -30.78
CA ASP A 17 14.56 0.00 -31.02
C ASP A 17 13.66 1.23 -31.18
N GLN A 18 12.46 1.02 -31.72
CA GLN A 18 11.47 2.09 -31.86
C GLN A 18 10.95 2.50 -30.49
N VAL A 19 10.62 1.55 -29.61
CA VAL A 19 10.22 1.84 -28.23
C VAL A 19 11.30 2.62 -27.49
N ILE A 20 12.56 2.17 -27.54
CA ILE A 20 13.69 2.86 -26.90
C ILE A 20 13.82 4.30 -27.43
N LYS A 21 13.71 4.49 -28.75
CA LYS A 21 13.74 5.83 -29.36
C LYS A 21 12.60 6.71 -28.85
N VAL A 22 11.39 6.16 -28.71
CA VAL A 22 10.25 6.92 -28.18
C VAL A 22 10.54 7.37 -26.74
N TYR A 23 10.96 6.47 -25.84
CA TYR A 23 11.33 6.81 -24.45
C TYR A 23 12.42 7.88 -24.37
N ASN A 24 13.49 7.74 -25.16
CA ASN A 24 14.60 8.70 -25.19
C ASN A 24 14.15 10.11 -25.60
N ARG A 25 13.12 10.26 -26.46
CA ARG A 25 12.56 11.59 -26.81
C ARG A 25 11.95 12.32 -25.63
N PHE A 26 11.53 11.60 -24.60
CA PHE A 26 10.97 12.15 -23.36
C PHE A 26 12.00 12.20 -22.22
N GLY A 27 13.30 12.08 -22.54
CA GLY A 27 14.38 12.14 -21.56
C GLY A 27 14.49 10.90 -20.66
N ILE A 28 13.75 9.82 -20.97
CA ILE A 28 13.77 8.58 -20.21
C ILE A 28 14.65 7.57 -20.93
N PHE A 29 15.81 7.27 -20.36
CA PHE A 29 16.74 6.32 -20.93
C PHE A 29 16.46 4.92 -20.39
N ILE A 30 16.02 4.03 -21.26
CA ILE A 30 15.67 2.64 -20.90
C ILE A 30 16.66 1.65 -21.49
N GLY A 31 16.93 0.58 -20.74
CA GLY A 31 17.80 -0.51 -21.18
C GLY A 31 17.14 -1.42 -22.23
N ALA A 32 17.92 -2.38 -22.74
CA ALA A 32 17.40 -3.42 -23.63
C ALA A 32 16.34 -4.26 -22.90
N PRO A 33 15.25 -4.64 -23.58
CA PRO A 33 14.19 -5.45 -22.98
C PRO A 33 14.65 -6.89 -22.74
N GLU A 34 13.91 -7.60 -21.90
CA GLU A 34 14.07 -9.05 -21.78
C GLU A 34 13.39 -9.75 -22.97
N ILE A 35 14.16 -10.54 -23.73
CA ILE A 35 13.64 -11.26 -24.90
C ILE A 35 13.19 -12.66 -24.48
N ARG A 36 11.88 -12.90 -24.57
CA ARG A 36 11.29 -14.22 -24.30
C ARG A 36 11.49 -15.14 -25.50
N LYS A 37 12.44 -16.07 -25.37
CA LYS A 37 12.86 -17.03 -26.44
C LYS A 37 11.72 -17.84 -27.08
N ARG A 38 10.57 -18.01 -26.41
CA ARG A 38 9.47 -18.87 -26.90
C ARG A 38 8.50 -18.17 -27.85
N ASN A 39 8.42 -16.84 -27.82
CA ASN A 39 7.42 -16.09 -28.59
C ASN A 39 7.96 -14.80 -29.22
N LEU A 40 9.28 -14.59 -29.20
CA LEU A 40 9.96 -13.39 -29.76
C LEU A 40 9.31 -12.08 -29.29
N LYS A 41 8.80 -12.08 -28.05
CA LYS A 41 8.29 -10.88 -27.39
C LYS A 41 9.38 -10.25 -26.56
N ALA A 42 9.55 -8.95 -26.73
CA ALA A 42 10.35 -8.10 -25.87
C ALA A 42 9.47 -7.62 -24.71
N SER A 43 9.87 -7.98 -23.48
CA SER A 43 9.24 -7.52 -22.24
C SER A 43 9.99 -6.29 -21.75
N PHE A 44 9.30 -5.16 -21.70
CA PHE A 44 9.82 -3.93 -21.14
C PHE A 44 9.35 -3.79 -19.70
N ASN A 45 10.31 -3.47 -18.83
CA ASN A 45 10.07 -3.12 -17.44
C ASN A 45 10.93 -1.92 -16.98
N PRO A 46 10.91 -0.78 -17.69
CA PRO A 46 11.69 0.38 -17.27
C PRO A 46 11.17 0.95 -15.95
N ILE A 47 12.12 1.30 -15.10
CA ILE A 47 11.89 2.00 -13.83
C ILE A 47 12.62 3.33 -13.93
N PHE A 48 11.92 4.43 -13.70
CA PHE A 48 12.49 5.76 -13.73
C PHE A 48 11.90 6.65 -12.64
N THR A 49 12.62 7.73 -12.34
CA THR A 49 12.26 8.68 -11.28
C THR A 49 11.39 9.78 -11.83
N LEU A 50 10.28 10.08 -11.14
CA LEU A 50 9.51 11.30 -11.41
C LEU A 50 10.17 12.49 -10.69
N ASN A 51 10.45 13.55 -11.43
CA ASN A 51 11.10 14.76 -10.95
C ASN A 51 10.78 15.96 -11.86
N GLU A 52 11.51 17.06 -11.73
CA GLU A 52 11.32 18.28 -12.52
C GLU A 52 11.58 18.06 -14.03
N ASP A 53 12.49 17.14 -14.38
CA ASP A 53 12.84 16.83 -15.78
C ASP A 53 11.87 15.81 -16.40
N VAL A 54 11.46 14.81 -15.62
CA VAL A 54 10.53 13.74 -16.00
C VAL A 54 9.28 13.88 -15.15
N THR A 55 8.41 14.81 -15.54
CA THR A 55 7.12 15.00 -14.88
C THR A 55 6.11 13.95 -15.32
N TYR A 56 4.99 13.89 -14.59
CA TYR A 56 3.94 12.94 -14.94
C TYR A 56 3.24 13.27 -16.27
N GLU A 57 3.19 14.54 -16.65
CA GLU A 57 2.69 14.98 -17.95
C GLU A 57 3.58 14.51 -19.11
N HIS A 58 4.90 14.45 -18.91
CA HIS A 58 5.82 13.86 -19.88
C HIS A 58 5.52 12.37 -20.09
N VAL A 59 5.22 11.64 -19.01
CA VAL A 59 4.83 10.22 -19.07
C VAL A 59 3.50 10.03 -19.82
N ALA A 60 2.48 10.84 -19.53
CA ALA A 60 1.21 10.75 -20.26
C ALA A 60 1.39 11.05 -21.77
N ALA A 61 2.25 11.99 -22.13
CA ALA A 61 2.59 12.30 -23.52
C ALA A 61 3.42 11.18 -24.19
N LEU A 62 4.30 10.53 -23.43
CA LEU A 62 5.03 9.34 -23.85
C LEU A 62 4.05 8.22 -24.22
N TYR A 63 3.07 7.90 -23.37
CA TYR A 63 2.12 6.81 -23.64
C TYR A 63 1.28 7.08 -24.89
N LYS A 64 0.81 8.31 -25.09
CA LYS A 64 0.12 8.71 -26.33
C LYS A 64 1.00 8.51 -27.58
N SER A 65 2.31 8.72 -27.44
CA SER A 65 3.26 8.49 -28.54
C SER A 65 3.45 7.01 -28.81
N LEU A 66 3.57 6.18 -27.76
CA LEU A 66 3.66 4.72 -27.88
C LEU A 66 2.38 4.12 -28.51
N GLU A 67 1.20 4.60 -28.13
CA GLU A 67 -0.07 4.21 -28.73
C GLU A 67 -0.13 4.60 -30.21
N ARG A 68 0.09 5.88 -30.53
CA ARG A 68 -0.07 6.40 -31.89
C ARG A 68 0.97 5.86 -32.87
N GLU A 69 2.22 5.73 -32.44
CA GLU A 69 3.33 5.38 -33.32
C GLU A 69 3.53 3.86 -33.41
N LEU A 70 3.21 3.12 -32.35
CA LEU A 70 3.55 1.70 -32.23
C LEU A 70 2.35 0.81 -31.89
N GLY A 71 1.15 1.37 -31.70
CA GLY A 71 -0.06 0.62 -31.36
C GLY A 71 -0.04 0.04 -29.94
N ILE A 72 0.82 0.54 -29.05
CA ILE A 72 0.96 0.03 -27.69
C ILE A 72 -0.11 0.67 -26.81
N VAL A 73 -1.19 -0.06 -26.57
CA VAL A 73 -2.38 0.40 -25.82
C VAL A 73 -2.48 -0.18 -24.40
N SER A 74 -1.57 -1.08 -24.03
CA SER A 74 -1.58 -1.76 -22.72
C SER A 74 -0.22 -1.61 -22.05
N ILE A 75 -0.15 -0.64 -21.13
CA ILE A 75 1.00 -0.37 -20.27
C ILE A 75 0.50 -0.50 -18.84
N GLY A 76 1.05 -1.45 -18.08
CA GLY A 76 0.84 -1.51 -16.64
C GLY A 76 1.72 -0.47 -15.96
N GLU A 77 1.20 0.17 -14.93
CA GLU A 77 1.90 1.20 -14.17
C GLU A 77 2.01 0.78 -12.71
N ARG A 78 3.17 1.01 -12.10
CA ARG A 78 3.37 0.83 -10.65
C ARG A 78 4.22 1.94 -10.09
N PHE A 79 3.71 2.62 -9.07
CA PHE A 79 4.44 3.66 -8.34
C PHE A 79 5.14 3.08 -7.12
N TYR A 80 6.35 3.57 -6.88
CA TYR A 80 7.13 3.28 -5.70
C TYR A 80 7.50 4.58 -5.00
N PHE A 81 7.38 4.58 -3.68
CA PHE A 81 7.86 5.66 -2.83
C PHE A 81 9.11 5.18 -2.11
N ASP A 82 10.25 5.75 -2.47
CA ASP A 82 11.53 5.45 -1.85
C ASP A 82 11.87 6.53 -0.82
N PHE A 83 12.20 6.08 0.38
CA PHE A 83 12.49 6.94 1.51
C PHE A 83 13.97 6.85 1.89
N SER A 84 14.53 7.99 2.26
CA SER A 84 15.87 8.09 2.80
C SER A 84 15.95 7.52 4.22
N ASP A 85 17.16 7.16 4.64
CA ASP A 85 17.42 6.72 6.02
C ASP A 85 16.98 7.79 7.04
N SER A 86 17.23 9.07 6.75
CA SER A 86 16.77 10.18 7.59
C SER A 86 15.25 10.25 7.73
N GLU A 87 14.49 9.90 6.70
CA GLU A 87 13.02 9.91 6.79
C GLU A 87 12.53 8.78 7.70
N TYR A 88 13.14 7.59 7.61
CA TYR A 88 12.88 6.50 8.56
C TYR A 88 13.25 6.88 10.01
N GLU A 89 14.41 7.51 10.19
CA GLU A 89 14.93 7.92 11.49
C GLU A 89 14.17 9.08 12.14
N GLN A 90 13.44 9.89 11.37
CA GLN A 90 12.68 11.03 11.86
C GLN A 90 11.17 10.75 12.00
N ALA A 91 10.66 9.74 11.28
CA ALA A 91 9.24 9.40 11.29
C ALA A 91 8.73 8.97 12.69
N PRO A 92 7.77 9.70 13.29
CA PRO A 92 7.18 9.31 14.57
C PRO A 92 6.15 8.20 14.41
N LEU A 93 5.56 8.11 13.22
CA LEU A 93 4.52 7.17 12.83
C LEU A 93 4.88 6.51 11.50
N PHE A 94 4.29 5.35 11.28
CA PHE A 94 4.47 4.54 10.09
C PHE A 94 3.13 4.01 9.60
N THR A 95 2.93 4.03 8.31
CA THR A 95 1.80 3.35 7.66
C THR A 95 2.21 1.90 7.40
N LEU A 96 1.44 0.95 7.91
CA LEU A 96 1.64 -0.46 7.59
C LEU A 96 0.97 -0.76 6.25
N ASN A 97 1.75 -0.91 5.19
CA ASN A 97 1.24 -1.17 3.85
C ASN A 97 1.07 -2.67 3.56
N SER A 98 1.85 -3.52 4.23
CA SER A 98 1.83 -4.96 4.00
C SER A 98 2.42 -5.70 5.20
N THR A 99 1.89 -6.88 5.52
CA THR A 99 2.48 -7.84 6.49
C THR A 99 3.15 -9.04 5.81
N GLY A 100 3.43 -8.91 4.51
CA GLY A 100 4.09 -9.92 3.69
C GLY A 100 3.70 -9.80 2.21
N ASN A 101 4.58 -10.23 1.31
CA ASN A 101 4.31 -10.19 -0.14
C ASN A 101 3.55 -11.41 -0.69
N SER A 102 2.82 -12.13 0.17
CA SER A 102 2.11 -13.37 -0.18
C SER A 102 0.58 -13.20 -0.05
N PRO A 103 -0.22 -13.76 -0.99
CA PRO A 103 -1.68 -13.74 -0.90
C PRO A 103 -2.24 -14.30 0.42
N ASP A 104 -1.56 -15.28 1.02
CA ASP A 104 -1.86 -15.83 2.35
C ASP A 104 -1.87 -14.80 3.51
N MET A 105 -1.53 -13.52 3.28
CA MET A 105 -1.72 -12.44 4.27
C MET A 105 -3.18 -11.98 4.35
N PHE A 106 -3.95 -12.26 3.31
CA PHE A 106 -5.36 -11.90 3.19
C PHE A 106 -6.19 -13.12 3.54
N ILE A 107 -6.95 -13.02 4.62
CA ILE A 107 -7.90 -14.05 5.02
C ILE A 107 -9.29 -13.61 4.59
N ASP A 108 -10.03 -14.55 4.01
CA ASP A 108 -11.39 -14.32 3.55
C ASP A 108 -12.33 -14.11 4.74
N ASP A 109 -13.20 -13.12 4.59
CA ASP A 109 -14.34 -12.91 5.46
C ASP A 109 -15.37 -14.03 5.26
N LYS A 110 -15.81 -14.66 6.36
CA LYS A 110 -16.72 -15.82 6.33
C LYS A 110 -18.17 -15.48 6.72
N GLY A 111 -18.50 -14.22 6.97
CA GLY A 111 -19.88 -13.85 7.31
C GLY A 111 -20.05 -12.64 8.21
N THR A 112 -19.08 -11.74 8.25
CA THR A 112 -19.23 -10.47 8.98
C THR A 112 -20.38 -9.66 8.40
N LEU A 113 -21.21 -9.11 9.27
CA LEU A 113 -22.31 -8.23 8.87
C LEU A 113 -21.79 -6.82 8.63
N PHE A 114 -22.06 -6.29 7.44
CA PHE A 114 -21.76 -4.90 7.08
C PHE A 114 -23.00 -4.18 6.56
N SER A 115 -23.13 -2.90 6.94
CA SER A 115 -23.95 -1.95 6.21
C SER A 115 -23.11 -1.37 5.07
N ILE A 116 -23.64 -1.36 3.85
CA ILE A 116 -22.94 -0.84 2.67
C ILE A 116 -23.76 0.29 2.08
N SER A 117 -23.14 1.46 1.95
CA SER A 117 -23.73 2.62 1.29
C SER A 117 -22.85 3.09 0.13
N THR A 118 -23.45 3.70 -0.88
CA THR A 118 -22.68 4.28 -1.99
C THR A 118 -22.17 5.66 -1.58
N HIS A 119 -20.86 5.82 -1.48
CA HIS A 119 -20.21 7.10 -1.22
C HIS A 119 -20.28 8.02 -2.45
N CYS A 120 -19.98 7.48 -3.63
CA CYS A 120 -19.98 8.26 -4.87
C CYS A 120 -20.71 7.54 -5.99
N GLN A 121 -21.79 8.14 -6.50
CA GLN A 121 -22.59 7.59 -7.60
C GLN A 121 -21.86 7.57 -8.95
N HIS A 122 -20.75 8.31 -9.10
CA HIS A 122 -20.00 8.38 -10.36
C HIS A 122 -18.98 7.27 -10.53
N CYS A 123 -18.19 7.02 -9.48
CA CYS A 123 -17.18 5.96 -9.50
C CYS A 123 -17.63 4.68 -8.80
N GLY A 124 -18.78 4.70 -8.12
CA GLY A 124 -19.33 3.53 -7.43
C GLY A 124 -18.61 3.16 -6.12
N LEU A 125 -17.66 4.00 -5.64
CA LEU A 125 -17.02 3.80 -4.34
C LEU A 125 -18.06 3.70 -3.22
N LYS A 126 -17.82 2.78 -2.28
CA LYS A 126 -18.75 2.44 -1.21
C LYS A 126 -18.13 2.64 0.16
N GLU A 127 -18.95 3.05 1.11
CA GLU A 127 -18.62 2.96 2.53
C GLU A 127 -19.09 1.62 3.08
N LYS A 128 -18.33 1.09 4.03
CA LYS A 128 -18.59 -0.19 4.67
C LYS A 128 -18.53 0.02 6.18
N GLU A 129 -19.68 -0.07 6.83
CA GLU A 129 -19.80 0.02 8.29
C GLU A 129 -19.95 -1.39 8.86
N GLN A 130 -19.09 -1.75 9.80
CA GLN A 130 -19.10 -3.06 10.46
C GLN A 130 -20.19 -3.10 11.54
N LEU A 131 -21.10 -4.06 11.42
CA LEU A 131 -22.26 -4.24 12.33
C LEU A 131 -22.10 -5.42 13.30
N SER A 132 -21.15 -6.32 13.04
CA SER A 132 -20.80 -7.46 13.90
C SER A 132 -19.29 -7.60 14.04
N PRO A 133 -18.78 -8.36 15.03
CA PRO A 133 -17.39 -8.78 15.03
C PRO A 133 -16.99 -9.44 13.70
N LEU A 134 -15.70 -9.35 13.34
CA LEU A 134 -15.17 -10.03 12.16
C LEU A 134 -15.32 -11.54 12.29
N VAL A 135 -15.72 -12.20 11.22
CA VAL A 135 -15.88 -13.65 11.14
C VAL A 135 -14.87 -14.21 10.15
N ILE A 136 -13.93 -15.04 10.63
CA ILE A 136 -12.86 -15.61 9.81
C ILE A 136 -12.53 -17.05 10.19
N ASP A 137 -11.90 -17.80 9.29
CA ASP A 137 -11.24 -19.05 9.66
C ASP A 137 -9.87 -18.73 10.30
N THR A 138 -9.81 -18.71 11.64
CA THR A 138 -8.56 -18.39 12.34
C THR A 138 -7.45 -19.45 12.16
N THR A 139 -7.75 -20.65 11.62
CA THR A 139 -6.70 -21.63 11.28
C THR A 139 -5.82 -21.14 10.13
N GLU A 140 -6.36 -20.30 9.23
CA GLU A 140 -5.63 -19.74 8.09
C GLU A 140 -4.54 -18.75 8.52
N MET A 141 -4.60 -18.23 9.75
CA MET A 141 -3.55 -17.38 10.32
C MET A 141 -2.23 -18.14 10.50
N LYS A 142 -2.25 -19.46 10.70
CA LYS A 142 -1.04 -20.29 10.89
C LYS A 142 -0.10 -19.68 11.94
N ASP A 143 1.14 -19.34 11.56
CA ASP A 143 2.15 -18.71 12.40
C ASP A 143 2.26 -17.18 12.20
N ARG A 144 1.24 -16.56 11.61
CA ARG A 144 1.22 -15.12 11.32
C ARG A 144 0.72 -14.33 12.53
N HIS A 145 1.46 -13.28 12.83
CA HIS A 145 1.15 -12.41 13.96
C HIS A 145 0.03 -11.41 13.64
N LEU A 146 -0.10 -11.02 12.37
CA LEU A 146 -1.04 -10.02 11.89
C LEU A 146 -1.46 -10.34 10.44
N VAL A 147 -2.76 -10.31 10.19
CA VAL A 147 -3.36 -10.56 8.86
C VAL A 147 -4.36 -9.47 8.52
N HIS A 148 -4.67 -9.33 7.23
CA HIS A 148 -5.63 -8.36 6.74
C HIS A 148 -6.94 -9.06 6.34
N VAL A 149 -8.06 -8.56 6.86
CA VAL A 149 -9.40 -9.13 6.64
C VAL A 149 -10.34 -8.00 6.29
N SER A 150 -10.91 -7.99 5.10
CA SER A 150 -12.02 -7.07 4.76
C SER A 150 -11.73 -5.56 4.95
N GLY A 151 -10.46 -5.13 4.99
CA GLY A 151 -10.06 -3.74 5.30
C GLY A 151 -9.57 -3.50 6.74
N TYR A 152 -9.43 -4.57 7.54
CA TYR A 152 -9.11 -4.50 8.96
C TYR A 152 -7.90 -5.35 9.32
N TRP A 153 -7.18 -4.93 10.36
CA TRP A 153 -6.06 -5.67 10.92
C TRP A 153 -6.51 -6.63 12.01
N VAL A 154 -6.18 -7.91 11.87
CA VAL A 154 -6.46 -8.96 12.86
C VAL A 154 -5.16 -9.53 13.40
N ALA A 155 -4.95 -9.34 14.70
CA ALA A 155 -3.76 -9.77 15.43
C ALA A 155 -3.97 -11.10 16.13
N SER A 156 -2.94 -11.94 16.13
CA SER A 156 -2.87 -13.14 16.96
C SER A 156 -2.86 -12.78 18.46
N GLN A 157 -3.26 -13.74 19.31
CA GLN A 157 -3.10 -13.60 20.76
C GLN A 157 -1.64 -13.35 21.18
N GLU A 158 -0.66 -13.92 20.47
CA GLU A 158 0.77 -13.70 20.74
C GLU A 158 1.16 -12.23 20.55
N LEU A 159 0.80 -11.64 19.40
CA LEU A 159 1.06 -10.22 19.16
C LEU A 159 0.34 -9.33 20.17
N VAL A 160 -0.92 -9.63 20.49
CA VAL A 160 -1.69 -8.88 21.51
C VAL A 160 -1.00 -8.93 22.88
N THR A 161 -0.43 -10.09 23.24
CA THR A 161 0.29 -10.26 24.50
C THR A 161 1.55 -9.41 24.53
N LEU A 162 2.33 -9.41 23.44
CA LEU A 162 3.52 -8.57 23.28
C LEU A 162 3.17 -7.08 23.34
N MET A 163 2.12 -6.65 22.63
CA MET A 163 1.64 -5.26 22.66
C MET A 163 1.28 -4.82 24.08
N LYS A 164 0.62 -5.68 24.87
CA LYS A 164 0.28 -5.39 26.27
C LYS A 164 1.52 -5.33 27.16
N GLN A 165 2.45 -6.28 27.03
CA GLN A 165 3.70 -6.33 27.80
C GLN A 165 4.56 -5.08 27.58
N GLU A 166 4.59 -4.59 26.34
CA GLU A 166 5.38 -3.42 25.95
C GLU A 166 4.55 -2.12 26.02
N ASN A 167 3.35 -2.20 26.62
CA ASN A 167 2.48 -1.06 26.92
C ASN A 167 2.18 -0.20 25.67
N ILE A 168 1.88 -0.86 24.55
CA ILE A 168 1.36 -0.22 23.33
C ILE A 168 -0.06 0.29 23.64
N LYS A 169 -0.41 1.50 23.19
CA LYS A 169 -1.69 2.17 23.49
C LYS A 169 -2.42 2.69 22.26
N GLY A 170 -3.62 3.24 22.45
CA GLY A 170 -4.42 3.86 21.39
C GLY A 170 -5.30 2.91 20.59
N TYR A 171 -5.58 1.72 21.11
CA TYR A 171 -6.42 0.74 20.44
C TYR A 171 -7.35 0.00 21.40
N GLU A 172 -8.48 -0.44 20.86
CA GLU A 172 -9.36 -1.45 21.41
C GLU A 172 -9.14 -2.78 20.69
N LEU A 173 -9.49 -3.88 21.37
CA LEU A 173 -9.43 -5.22 20.82
C LEU A 173 -10.84 -5.81 20.82
N LEU A 174 -11.27 -6.25 19.64
CA LEU A 174 -12.51 -7.02 19.48
C LEU A 174 -12.16 -8.43 19.06
N GLU A 175 -12.56 -9.43 19.85
CA GLU A 175 -12.34 -10.84 19.50
C GLU A 175 -13.08 -11.17 18.20
N VAL A 176 -12.38 -11.86 17.29
CA VAL A 176 -12.97 -12.31 16.03
C VAL A 176 -13.70 -13.65 16.24
N ILE A 177 -14.74 -13.88 15.47
CA ILE A 177 -15.51 -15.13 15.50
C ILE A 177 -14.83 -16.12 14.57
N HIS A 178 -14.41 -17.26 15.11
CA HIS A 178 -13.85 -18.36 14.33
C HIS A 178 -14.95 -19.11 13.54
N GLN A 179 -14.73 -19.31 12.24
CA GLN A 179 -15.57 -20.13 11.38
C GLN A 179 -14.69 -21.03 10.48
N GLY A 180 -14.29 -22.19 11.02
CA GLY A 180 -13.43 -23.16 10.36
C GLY A 180 -13.30 -24.45 11.16
N PRO A 181 -12.25 -25.25 10.91
CA PRO A 181 -11.92 -26.43 11.70
C PRO A 181 -11.50 -26.06 13.13
N GLU A 182 -11.93 -26.86 14.13
CA GLU A 182 -11.47 -26.68 15.52
C GLU A 182 -9.98 -27.04 15.70
N GLU A 183 -9.45 -27.95 14.88
CA GLU A 183 -8.02 -28.25 14.88
C GLU A 183 -7.23 -27.06 14.28
N GLY A 184 -6.27 -26.53 15.05
CA GLY A 184 -5.48 -25.36 14.65
C GLY A 184 -6.17 -24.02 14.91
N LYS A 185 -7.38 -24.03 15.49
CA LYS A 185 -8.08 -22.81 15.91
C LYS A 185 -7.23 -22.05 16.91
N GLN A 186 -7.13 -20.74 16.70
CA GLN A 186 -6.42 -19.82 17.58
C GLN A 186 -7.26 -18.57 17.86
N GLN A 187 -6.99 -17.95 19.02
CA GLN A 187 -7.57 -16.67 19.39
C GLN A 187 -6.94 -15.54 18.58
N ALA A 188 -7.79 -14.64 18.09
CA ALA A 188 -7.38 -13.50 17.30
C ALA A 188 -8.30 -12.31 17.55
N PHE A 189 -7.78 -11.11 17.32
CA PHE A 189 -8.45 -9.87 17.69
C PHE A 189 -8.31 -8.83 16.58
N GLN A 190 -9.41 -8.20 16.23
CA GLN A 190 -9.37 -6.97 15.45
C GLN A 190 -8.72 -5.86 16.27
N ILE A 191 -7.74 -5.16 15.70
CA ILE A 191 -7.17 -3.94 16.27
C ILE A 191 -8.01 -2.75 15.80
N ILE A 192 -8.58 -2.01 16.75
CA ILE A 192 -9.41 -0.83 16.47
C ILE A 192 -8.75 0.40 17.09
N PRO A 193 -8.08 1.26 16.30
CA PRO A 193 -7.55 2.51 16.80
C PRO A 193 -8.65 3.39 17.43
N THR A 194 -8.36 3.99 18.59
CA THR A 194 -9.34 4.80 19.34
C THR A 194 -9.29 6.28 18.98
N GLN A 195 -8.24 6.71 18.26
CA GLN A 195 -8.04 8.10 17.86
C GLN A 195 -7.85 8.22 16.35
N VAL A 196 -8.41 9.28 15.79
CA VAL A 196 -8.17 9.74 14.43
C VAL A 196 -7.26 10.95 14.51
N LEU A 197 -6.14 10.95 13.77
CA LEU A 197 -5.26 12.11 13.69
C LEU A 197 -5.93 13.28 12.97
N PRO A 198 -5.38 14.50 13.06
CA PRO A 198 -5.77 15.60 12.19
C PRO A 198 -5.63 15.28 10.70
N GLU A 199 -6.12 16.18 9.84
CA GLU A 199 -5.90 16.07 8.40
C GLU A 199 -4.42 16.29 8.07
N CYS A 200 -3.92 15.48 7.14
CA CYS A 200 -2.61 15.60 6.54
C CYS A 200 -2.47 16.91 5.77
N SER A 201 -1.22 17.30 5.53
CA SER A 201 -0.87 18.38 4.62
C SER A 201 -1.45 18.16 3.22
N THR A 202 -1.92 19.23 2.59
CA THR A 202 -2.38 19.23 1.19
C THR A 202 -1.23 19.09 0.19
N GLU A 203 0.03 19.19 0.64
CA GLU A 203 1.24 19.05 -0.19
C GLU A 203 1.61 17.60 -0.48
N ARG A 204 0.81 16.64 -0.03
CA ARG A 204 0.96 15.24 -0.41
C ARG A 204 0.99 15.12 -1.93
N VAL A 205 1.96 14.36 -2.43
CA VAL A 205 2.01 14.01 -3.85
C VAL A 205 0.73 13.26 -4.21
N LYS A 206 0.06 13.71 -5.27
CA LYS A 206 -1.12 13.04 -5.83
C LYS A 206 -0.78 12.58 -7.23
N LEU A 207 -0.83 11.27 -7.44
CA LEU A 207 -0.59 10.62 -8.71
C LEU A 207 -1.91 10.02 -9.20
N TYR A 208 -1.96 9.63 -10.47
CA TYR A 208 -3.08 8.94 -11.08
C TYR A 208 -2.51 8.09 -12.22
N PHE A 209 -3.11 6.97 -12.60
CA PHE A 209 -2.62 6.20 -13.73
C PHE A 209 -3.00 6.88 -15.06
N ALA A 210 -2.03 7.12 -15.94
CA ALA A 210 -2.23 7.79 -17.22
C ALA A 210 -2.88 6.85 -18.23
N THR A 211 -2.82 5.54 -17.98
CA THR A 211 -3.57 4.52 -18.74
C THR A 211 -5.01 4.33 -18.27
N GLU A 212 -5.42 4.98 -17.18
CA GLU A 212 -6.77 4.88 -16.64
C GLU A 212 -7.62 6.11 -16.97
N GLN A 213 -8.92 6.00 -16.64
CA GLN A 213 -9.83 7.15 -16.73
C GLN A 213 -9.37 8.27 -15.80
N PRO A 214 -9.66 9.54 -16.13
CA PRO A 214 -9.34 10.66 -15.26
C PRO A 214 -9.89 10.44 -13.84
N PRO A 215 -9.19 10.95 -12.82
CA PRO A 215 -9.66 10.88 -11.45
C PRO A 215 -11.12 11.30 -11.29
N CYS A 216 -11.85 10.55 -10.46
CA CYS A 216 -13.23 10.87 -10.19
C CYS A 216 -13.34 12.23 -9.50
N ARG A 217 -14.40 12.97 -9.82
CA ARG A 217 -14.72 14.26 -9.19
C ARG A 217 -14.91 14.23 -7.67
N CYS A 218 -15.07 13.04 -7.06
CA CYS A 218 -15.07 12.91 -5.60
C CYS A 218 -13.68 13.08 -4.98
N GLY A 219 -12.61 13.09 -5.79
CA GLY A 219 -11.23 13.26 -5.31
C GLY A 219 -10.63 12.04 -4.61
N LEU A 220 -11.23 10.84 -4.79
CA LEU A 220 -10.73 9.59 -4.23
C LEU A 220 -10.38 8.59 -5.32
N SER A 221 -11.37 8.11 -6.08
CA SER A 221 -11.15 7.10 -7.13
C SER A 221 -10.24 7.62 -8.25
N GLY A 222 -9.25 6.81 -8.62
CA GLY A 222 -8.25 7.14 -9.64
C GLY A 222 -7.11 8.03 -9.13
N ILE A 223 -7.07 8.32 -7.82
CA ILE A 223 -5.98 9.06 -7.18
C ILE A 223 -5.16 8.13 -6.31
N ILE A 224 -3.85 8.17 -6.50
CA ILE A 224 -2.85 7.50 -5.67
C ILE A 224 -2.22 8.60 -4.82
N ASN A 225 -2.61 8.63 -3.55
CA ASN A 225 -1.99 9.53 -2.60
C ASN A 225 -0.64 8.95 -2.19
N GLY A 226 0.40 9.79 -2.27
CA GLY A 226 1.69 9.52 -1.66
C GLY A 226 1.61 9.39 -0.14
N PRO A 227 2.77 9.22 0.52
CA PRO A 227 2.86 9.04 1.96
C PRO A 227 2.14 10.15 2.73
N ASP A 228 1.65 9.82 3.92
CA ASP A 228 1.00 10.80 4.78
C ASP A 228 2.06 11.82 5.25
N ILE A 229 1.68 13.11 5.26
CA ILE A 229 2.56 14.22 5.64
C ILE A 229 1.86 15.02 6.72
N TYR A 230 2.49 15.16 7.89
CA TYR A 230 1.96 15.92 9.02
C TYR A 230 2.86 17.08 9.41
N GLN A 231 2.27 18.15 9.96
CA GLN A 231 3.05 19.17 10.64
C GLN A 231 3.68 18.55 11.89
N CYS A 232 4.95 18.85 12.17
CA CYS A 232 5.64 18.28 13.32
C CYS A 232 4.82 18.42 14.62
N LYS A 233 4.23 19.59 14.87
CA LYS A 233 3.46 19.90 16.08
C LYS A 233 2.25 18.96 16.31
N ASP A 234 1.67 18.41 15.25
CA ASP A 234 0.46 17.58 15.32
C ASP A 234 0.78 16.14 15.74
N VAL A 235 2.04 15.72 15.58
CA VAL A 235 2.49 14.33 15.81
C VAL A 235 3.62 14.20 16.82
N THR A 236 4.26 15.29 17.26
CA THR A 236 5.43 15.24 18.18
C THR A 236 5.04 14.85 19.62
N ASN A 237 3.81 15.10 20.05
CA ASN A 237 3.36 14.88 21.45
C ASN A 237 2.30 13.78 21.58
N LEU A 238 2.23 12.86 20.61
CA LEU A 238 1.32 11.72 20.68
C LEU A 238 1.74 10.80 21.83
N LYS A 239 0.77 10.38 22.64
CA LYS A 239 0.97 9.47 23.79
C LYS A 239 0.57 8.03 23.51
N ASP A 240 -0.15 7.84 22.42
CA ASP A 240 -0.65 6.56 21.96
C ASP A 240 0.22 6.01 20.82
N ASP A 241 -0.02 4.76 20.44
CA ASP A 241 0.84 4.03 19.50
C ASP A 241 0.12 3.59 18.22
N VAL A 242 -1.21 3.63 18.20
CA VAL A 242 -2.03 3.18 17.08
C VAL A 242 -3.08 4.24 16.79
N PHE A 243 -3.20 4.64 15.53
CA PHE A 243 -4.10 5.72 15.11
C PHE A 243 -4.77 5.39 13.78
N PHE A 244 -5.89 6.04 13.52
CA PHE A 244 -6.39 6.20 12.15
C PHE A 244 -5.87 7.49 11.52
N SER A 245 -5.55 7.44 10.22
CA SER A 245 -5.46 8.65 9.40
C SER A 245 -6.84 9.32 9.30
N ALA A 246 -6.89 10.64 9.15
CA ALA A 246 -8.15 11.33 8.85
C ALA A 246 -8.65 10.98 7.45
N GLU A 247 -7.72 10.82 6.51
CA GLU A 247 -7.99 10.67 5.08
C GLU A 247 -8.61 9.32 4.77
N TRP A 248 -9.58 9.37 3.86
CA TRP A 248 -10.10 8.18 3.20
C TRP A 248 -9.11 7.67 2.17
N SER A 249 -8.91 6.35 2.20
CA SER A 249 -8.26 5.54 1.18
C SER A 249 -9.28 4.57 0.59
N HIS A 250 -8.90 3.82 -0.44
CA HIS A 250 -9.76 2.77 -0.99
C HIS A 250 -8.97 1.58 -1.52
N ASP A 251 -9.60 0.41 -1.55
CA ASP A 251 -9.07 -0.82 -2.16
C ASP A 251 -9.54 -1.01 -3.62
N GLY A 252 -10.16 0.04 -4.18
CA GLY A 252 -10.78 0.05 -5.50
C GLY A 252 -12.30 -0.09 -5.44
N ARG A 253 -12.86 -0.52 -4.30
CA ARG A 253 -14.31 -0.69 -4.12
C ARG A 253 -14.84 -0.06 -2.83
N TYR A 254 -14.12 -0.24 -1.74
CA TYR A 254 -14.52 0.19 -0.40
C TYR A 254 -13.58 1.24 0.15
N LEU A 255 -14.17 2.23 0.84
CA LEU A 255 -13.42 3.21 1.59
C LEU A 255 -12.94 2.62 2.91
N TYR A 256 -11.73 3.00 3.30
CA TYR A 256 -11.16 2.71 4.61
C TYR A 256 -10.23 3.84 5.05
N ARG A 257 -9.95 3.92 6.35
CA ARG A 257 -8.89 4.77 6.89
C ARG A 257 -7.64 3.94 7.14
N LYS A 258 -6.47 4.46 6.79
CA LYS A 258 -5.22 3.77 7.05
C LYS A 258 -4.96 3.71 8.55
N THR A 259 -4.40 2.60 9.01
CA THR A 259 -3.90 2.49 10.38
C THR A 259 -2.43 2.93 10.40
N LEU A 260 -2.13 3.85 11.31
CA LEU A 260 -0.80 4.37 11.56
C LEU A 260 -0.29 3.80 12.89
N PHE A 261 0.95 3.34 12.88
CA PHE A 261 1.61 2.75 14.03
C PHE A 261 2.80 3.60 14.45
N SER A 262 3.02 3.75 15.74
CA SER A 262 4.18 4.50 16.25
C SER A 262 5.49 3.79 15.93
N ARG A 263 6.57 4.57 15.99
CA ARG A 263 7.93 4.01 15.99
C ARG A 263 8.11 2.90 17.03
N LYS A 264 7.57 3.09 18.23
CA LYS A 264 7.64 2.10 19.31
C LYS A 264 7.01 0.77 18.90
N PHE A 265 5.85 0.81 18.22
CA PHE A 265 5.25 -0.41 17.67
C PHE A 265 6.14 -1.04 16.59
N ARG A 266 6.67 -0.27 15.64
CA ARG A 266 7.60 -0.80 14.62
C ARG A 266 8.83 -1.47 15.25
N GLU A 267 9.45 -0.83 16.24
CA GLU A 267 10.60 -1.36 16.96
C GLU A 267 10.26 -2.64 17.73
N LEU A 268 9.05 -2.74 18.31
CA LEU A 268 8.55 -3.95 18.94
C LEU A 268 8.55 -5.13 17.95
N ILE A 269 8.05 -4.93 16.74
CA ILE A 269 7.98 -5.97 15.70
C ILE A 269 9.37 -6.48 15.33
N ILE A 270 10.32 -5.56 15.13
CA ILE A 270 11.69 -5.89 14.73
C ILE A 270 12.43 -6.59 15.89
N LYS A 271 12.35 -6.04 17.11
CA LYS A 271 13.02 -6.57 18.31
C LYS A 271 12.61 -8.01 18.61
N ASN A 272 11.36 -8.37 18.34
CA ASN A 272 10.82 -9.72 18.59
C ASN A 272 10.94 -10.66 17.37
N ASN A 273 11.67 -10.28 16.32
CA ASN A 273 11.84 -11.06 15.09
C ASN A 273 10.51 -11.45 14.40
N ILE A 274 9.46 -10.65 14.58
CA ILE A 274 8.19 -10.84 13.86
C ILE A 274 8.36 -10.46 12.39
N SER A 275 9.13 -9.41 12.13
CA SER A 275 9.55 -8.98 10.80
C SER A 275 11.00 -8.51 10.85
N ARG A 276 11.72 -8.67 9.74
CA ARG A 276 12.98 -7.95 9.54
C ARG A 276 12.72 -6.47 9.29
N GLU A 277 13.76 -5.66 9.40
CA GLU A 277 13.72 -4.30 8.88
C GLU A 277 13.73 -4.33 7.35
N VAL A 278 12.65 -3.81 6.76
CA VAL A 278 12.47 -3.69 5.30
C VAL A 278 12.26 -2.22 4.96
N ARG A 279 12.99 -1.72 3.98
CA ARG A 279 12.90 -0.32 3.50
C ARG A 279 12.41 -0.27 2.06
N GLY A 280 11.08 -0.32 1.90
CA GLY A 280 10.42 -0.26 0.60
C GLY A 280 10.23 -1.64 -0.07
N GLU A 281 9.36 -1.68 -1.08
CA GLU A 281 9.01 -2.92 -1.80
C GLU A 281 10.15 -3.51 -2.63
N LYS A 282 11.17 -2.70 -2.95
CA LYS A 282 12.35 -3.10 -3.72
C LYS A 282 13.52 -3.57 -2.86
N ASP A 283 13.36 -3.57 -1.54
CA ASP A 283 14.37 -4.08 -0.63
C ASP A 283 14.63 -5.57 -0.93
N LYS A 284 15.89 -5.92 -1.16
CA LYS A 284 16.30 -7.30 -1.45
C LYS A 284 16.01 -8.26 -0.31
N ASN A 285 15.84 -7.74 0.90
CA ASN A 285 15.50 -8.53 2.07
C ASN A 285 13.99 -8.72 2.23
N PHE A 286 13.14 -8.07 1.43
CA PHE A 286 11.69 -8.15 1.57
C PHE A 286 11.18 -9.55 1.25
N GLY A 287 10.79 -10.29 2.29
CA GLY A 287 10.31 -11.65 2.21
C GLY A 287 8.80 -11.80 2.39
N PRO A 288 8.31 -13.04 2.34
CA PRO A 288 6.87 -13.35 2.36
C PRO A 288 6.16 -13.10 3.68
N LYS A 289 6.88 -12.77 4.74
CA LYS A 289 6.33 -12.52 6.08
C LYS A 289 6.78 -11.18 6.67
N ASP A 290 7.63 -10.45 5.96
CA ASP A 290 8.11 -9.18 6.49
C ASP A 290 7.05 -8.10 6.30
N TRP A 291 7.05 -7.15 7.22
CA TRP A 291 6.10 -6.07 7.28
C TRP A 291 6.74 -4.83 6.67
N LEU A 292 6.01 -4.22 5.74
CA LEU A 292 6.43 -2.99 5.08
C LEU A 292 5.81 -1.80 5.78
N PHE A 293 6.66 -1.07 6.50
CA PHE A 293 6.32 0.17 7.16
C PHE A 293 6.86 1.35 6.36
N ASP A 294 5.95 2.15 5.79
CA ASP A 294 6.32 3.40 5.15
C ASP A 294 6.31 4.53 6.19
N PRO A 295 7.35 5.38 6.24
CA PRO A 295 7.40 6.48 7.17
C PRO A 295 6.33 7.52 6.85
N VAL A 296 5.66 7.99 7.90
CA VAL A 296 4.89 9.23 7.85
C VAL A 296 5.87 10.39 7.85
N LEU A 297 5.76 11.27 6.86
CA LEU A 297 6.70 12.37 6.67
C LEU A 297 6.31 13.58 7.53
N LEU A 298 7.33 14.35 7.89
CA LEU A 298 7.17 15.56 8.70
C LEU A 298 7.43 16.81 7.87
N LYS A 299 6.65 17.85 8.19
CA LYS A 299 6.85 19.22 7.73
C LYS A 299 7.11 20.16 8.91
#